data_AF-A0A1S2IX33-F1
#
_entry.id   AF-A0A1S2IX33-F1
#
_cell.length_a   1.000
_cell.length_b   1.000
_cell.length_c   1.000
_cell.angle_alpha   90.00
_cell.angle_beta   90.00
_cell.angle_gamma   90.00
#
_symmetry.space_group_name_H-M   'P 1'
#
loop_
_entity.id
_entity.type
_entity.pdbx_description
1 polymer ?
#
loop_
_entity_poly.entity_id
_entity_poly.type
_entity_poly.pdbx_seq_one_letter_code
_entity_poly.pdbx_strand_id
1 'polypeptide(L)'
;MVFYSARPVQRVRQVVLDVVVLLGCVLAVVIGTTVSGAISGIAAIGTRVNRDGSAFQEQLGKAASALGKVPFAGDAVSQPLREASERAGAVAAAGTEQHDATVRLAHLVGAGVAVVLVVALLLVWLHFRGGFVRSATATARLGRQPAGTELLAVRALTTRPEVTRLGADVVERWRRGDPATVRALADLERRASGLPSGVQAD
;
A
#
# COMPACT_ATOMS: atom_id res chain seq x y z
N MET A 1 5.87 16.48 23.34
CA MET A 1 5.01 15.56 22.56
C MET A 1 4.72 14.36 23.45
N VAL A 2 3.45 14.04 23.69
CA VAL A 2 3.09 12.95 24.60
C VAL A 2 3.13 11.64 23.82
N PHE A 3 4.07 10.76 24.17
CA PHE A 3 4.38 9.52 23.44
C PHE A 3 3.71 8.26 23.99
N TYR A 4 2.78 8.34 24.95
CA TYR A 4 2.17 7.12 25.51
C TYR A 4 0.75 7.27 26.08
N SER A 5 -0.16 6.36 25.69
CA SER A 5 -1.48 6.17 26.31
C SER A 5 -1.50 4.99 27.30
N ALA A 6 -2.29 5.13 28.37
CA ALA A 6 -2.38 4.24 29.53
C ALA A 6 -3.43 3.10 29.38
N ARG A 7 -3.51 2.44 28.21
CA ARG A 7 -4.31 1.22 28.01
C ARG A 7 -3.50 0.16 27.23
N PRO A 8 -3.10 -0.97 27.85
CA PRO A 8 -2.27 -1.99 27.20
C PRO A 8 -2.93 -2.58 25.94
N VAL A 9 -4.26 -2.74 25.93
CA VAL A 9 -5.02 -3.23 24.77
C VAL A 9 -4.95 -2.27 23.57
N GLN A 10 -4.87 -0.96 23.80
CA GLN A 10 -4.79 0.02 22.71
C GLN A 10 -3.38 0.10 22.12
N ARG A 11 -2.35 -0.06 22.96
CA ARG A 11 -0.95 -0.15 22.55
C ARG A 11 -0.72 -1.39 21.68
N VAL A 12 -1.23 -2.55 22.10
CA VAL A 12 -1.16 -3.80 21.30
C VAL A 12 -1.86 -3.60 19.97
N ARG A 13 -3.04 -2.97 19.93
CA ARG A 13 -3.76 -2.73 18.67
C ARG A 13 -3.01 -1.79 17.73
N GLN A 14 -2.27 -0.80 18.25
CA GLN A 14 -1.41 0.08 17.45
C GLN A 14 -0.22 -0.68 16.87
N VAL A 15 0.49 -1.45 17.69
CA VAL A 15 1.62 -2.27 17.22
C VAL A 15 1.15 -3.30 16.20
N VAL A 16 0.01 -3.96 16.44
CA VAL A 16 -0.58 -4.92 15.50
C VAL A 16 -0.96 -4.22 14.20
N LEU A 17 -1.58 -3.03 14.25
CA LEU A 17 -1.93 -2.27 13.04
C LEU A 17 -0.68 -1.87 12.25
N ASP A 18 0.36 -1.36 12.92
CA ASP A 18 1.61 -0.97 12.27
C ASP A 18 2.33 -2.19 11.66
N VAL A 19 2.33 -3.33 12.35
CA VAL A 19 2.87 -4.60 11.83
C VAL A 19 2.06 -5.10 10.64
N VAL A 20 0.73 -5.04 10.68
CA VAL A 20 -0.14 -5.45 9.57
C VAL A 20 0.08 -4.55 8.35
N VAL A 21 0.24 -3.24 8.56
CA VAL A 21 0.55 -2.29 7.47
C VAL A 21 1.93 -2.58 6.90
N LEU A 22 2.94 -2.79 7.75
CA LEU A 22 4.30 -3.12 7.31
C LEU A 22 4.32 -4.41 6.49
N LEU A 23 3.69 -5.48 6.99
CA LEU A 23 3.56 -6.76 6.28
C LEU A 23 2.78 -6.61 4.98
N GLY A 24 1.71 -5.81 4.98
CA GLY A 24 0.93 -5.51 3.79
C GLY A 24 1.75 -4.76 2.73
N CYS A 25 2.59 -3.80 3.12
CA CYS A 25 3.50 -3.11 2.21
C CYS A 25 4.54 -4.07 1.60
N VAL A 26 5.14 -4.94 2.43
CA VAL A 26 6.07 -5.97 1.93
C VAL A 26 5.37 -6.89 0.94
N LEU A 27 4.16 -7.36 1.27
CA LEU A 27 3.37 -8.22 0.39
C LEU A 27 2.99 -7.53 -0.92
N ALA A 28 2.62 -6.24 -0.87
CA ALA A 28 2.31 -5.44 -2.05
C ALA A 28 3.51 -5.32 -2.99
N VAL A 29 4.71 -5.08 -2.44
CA VAL A 29 5.95 -5.04 -3.23
C VAL A 29 6.22 -6.40 -3.85
N VAL A 30 6.11 -7.49 -3.09
CA VAL A 30 6.32 -8.86 -3.59
C VAL A 30 5.34 -9.17 -4.72
N ILE A 31 4.06 -8.84 -4.58
CA ILE A 31 3.05 -9.02 -5.62
C ILE A 31 3.42 -8.20 -6.86
N GLY A 32 3.75 -6.92 -6.70
CA GLY A 32 4.14 -6.05 -7.80
C GLY A 32 5.37 -6.54 -8.57
N THR A 33 6.41 -6.99 -7.87
CA THR A 33 7.62 -7.57 -8.49
C THR A 33 7.33 -8.89 -9.17
N THR A 34 6.43 -9.71 -8.61
CA THR A 34 6.04 -11.00 -9.20
C THR A 34 5.26 -10.78 -10.49
N VAL A 35 4.30 -9.83 -10.50
CA VAL A 35 3.53 -9.45 -11.69
C VAL A 35 4.46 -8.89 -12.77
N SER A 36 5.34 -7.94 -12.42
CA SER A 36 6.32 -7.40 -13.37
C SER A 36 7.21 -8.51 -13.94
N GLY A 37 7.71 -9.43 -13.10
CA GLY A 37 8.54 -10.55 -13.53
C GLY A 37 7.81 -11.51 -14.47
N ALA A 38 6.55 -11.84 -14.18
CA ALA A 38 5.72 -12.68 -15.04
C ALA A 38 5.53 -12.06 -16.44
N ILE A 39 5.25 -10.75 -16.51
CA ILE A 39 5.08 -10.04 -17.79
C ILE A 39 6.42 -9.94 -18.54
N SER A 40 7.53 -9.64 -17.84
CA SER A 40 8.88 -9.65 -18.46
C SER A 40 9.27 -11.03 -18.98
N GLY A 41 8.83 -12.12 -18.32
CA GLY A 41 9.02 -13.49 -18.79
C GLY A 41 8.36 -13.75 -20.15
N ILE A 42 7.16 -13.18 -20.37
CA ILE A 42 6.48 -13.22 -21.67
C ILE A 42 7.28 -12.42 -22.71
N ALA A 43 7.81 -11.25 -22.35
CA ALA A 43 8.62 -10.43 -23.25
C ALA A 43 9.91 -11.17 -23.70
N ALA A 44 10.52 -11.97 -22.84
CA ALA A 44 11.69 -12.79 -23.18
C ALA A 44 11.41 -13.83 -24.28
N ILE A 45 10.17 -14.30 -24.43
CA ILE A 45 9.77 -15.18 -25.53
C ILE A 45 9.94 -14.46 -26.88
N GLY A 46 9.55 -13.18 -26.97
CA GLY A 46 9.71 -12.37 -28.19
C GLY A 46 11.17 -12.27 -28.65
N THR A 47 12.12 -12.15 -27.72
CA THR A 47 13.56 -12.09 -28.06
C THR A 47 14.10 -13.42 -28.63
N ARG A 48 13.59 -14.57 -28.14
CA ARG A 48 13.93 -15.88 -28.70
C ARG A 48 13.33 -16.05 -30.09
N VAL A 49 12.06 -15.69 -30.26
CA VAL A 49 11.38 -15.72 -31.57
C VAL A 49 12.13 -14.87 -32.60
N ASN A 50 12.61 -13.69 -32.21
CA ASN A 50 13.43 -12.86 -33.09
C ASN A 50 14.74 -13.57 -33.48
N ARG A 51 15.49 -14.09 -32.49
CA ARG A 51 16.77 -14.77 -32.75
C ARG A 51 16.59 -15.98 -33.67
N ASP A 52 15.61 -16.82 -33.40
CA ASP A 52 15.35 -18.04 -34.17
C ASP A 52 14.80 -17.69 -35.56
N GLY A 53 13.93 -16.68 -35.66
CA GLY A 53 13.39 -16.16 -36.92
C GLY A 53 14.45 -15.53 -37.82
N SER A 54 15.37 -14.74 -37.27
CA SER A 54 16.50 -14.16 -38.01
C SER A 54 17.47 -15.25 -38.51
N ALA A 55 17.75 -16.26 -37.68
CA ALA A 55 18.58 -17.39 -38.10
C ALA A 55 17.92 -18.19 -39.23
N PHE A 56 16.59 -18.36 -39.15
CA PHE A 56 15.81 -19.04 -40.18
C PHE A 56 15.75 -18.23 -41.49
N GLN A 57 15.56 -16.90 -41.41
CA GLN A 57 15.67 -15.98 -42.55
C GLN A 57 17.03 -16.13 -43.24
N GLU A 58 18.13 -16.13 -42.47
CA GLU A 58 19.47 -16.24 -43.03
C GLU A 58 19.70 -17.59 -43.74
N GLN A 59 19.21 -18.69 -43.16
CA GLN A 59 19.27 -20.02 -43.78
C GLN A 59 18.47 -20.10 -45.07
N LEU A 60 17.24 -19.57 -45.09
CA LEU A 60 16.40 -19.52 -46.29
C LEU A 60 17.03 -18.64 -47.39
N GLY A 61 17.61 -17.49 -47.02
CA GLY A 61 18.32 -16.62 -47.96
C GLY A 61 19.55 -17.28 -48.58
N LYS A 62 20.33 -18.04 -47.78
CA LYS A 62 21.46 -18.85 -48.28
C LYS A 62 21.00 -19.95 -49.23
N ALA A 63 19.93 -20.67 -48.88
CA ALA A 63 19.35 -21.71 -49.73
C ALA A 63 18.79 -21.13 -51.04
N ALA A 64 18.09 -20.00 -51.00
CA ALA A 64 17.60 -19.29 -52.18
C ALA A 64 18.75 -18.92 -53.12
N SER A 65 19.84 -18.38 -52.56
CA SER A 65 21.03 -17.98 -53.32
C SER A 65 21.77 -19.16 -53.95
N ALA A 66 21.77 -20.32 -53.30
CA ALA A 66 22.36 -21.55 -53.85
C ALA A 66 21.50 -22.12 -54.99
N LEU A 67 20.18 -22.19 -54.79
CA LEU A 67 19.23 -22.69 -55.79
C LEU A 67 19.12 -21.77 -57.01
N GLY A 68 19.30 -20.45 -56.83
CA GLY A 68 19.34 -19.49 -57.93
C GLY A 68 20.46 -19.73 -58.94
N LYS A 69 21.49 -20.51 -58.58
CA LYS A 69 22.61 -20.87 -59.48
C LYS A 69 22.30 -22.06 -60.40
N VAL A 70 21.15 -22.72 -60.25
CA VAL A 70 20.77 -23.87 -61.08
C VAL A 70 20.32 -23.39 -62.46
N PRO A 71 20.93 -23.88 -63.56
CA PRO A 71 20.55 -23.46 -64.91
C PRO A 71 19.12 -23.89 -65.27
N PHE A 72 18.43 -23.07 -66.06
CA PHE A 72 17.06 -23.25 -66.57
C PHE A 72 15.91 -23.25 -65.53
N ALA A 73 16.17 -23.57 -64.25
CA ALA A 73 15.13 -23.65 -63.21
C ALA A 73 15.42 -22.83 -61.93
N GLY A 74 16.60 -22.23 -61.79
CA GLY A 74 17.04 -21.61 -60.53
C GLY A 74 16.16 -20.47 -60.01
N ASP A 75 15.62 -19.63 -60.90
CA ASP A 75 14.73 -18.53 -60.49
C ASP A 75 13.38 -19.03 -59.97
N ALA A 76 12.76 -19.99 -60.67
CA ALA A 76 11.47 -20.56 -60.29
C ALA A 76 11.50 -21.24 -58.91
N VAL A 77 12.65 -21.80 -58.52
CA VAL A 77 12.82 -22.50 -57.24
C VAL A 77 13.34 -21.58 -56.13
N SER A 78 14.13 -20.55 -56.46
CA SER A 78 14.70 -19.62 -55.47
C SER A 78 13.75 -18.51 -55.03
N GLN A 79 12.79 -18.11 -55.88
CA GLN A 79 11.86 -17.02 -55.57
C GLN A 79 10.98 -17.32 -54.34
N PRO A 80 10.32 -18.50 -54.21
CA PRO A 80 9.50 -18.80 -53.02
C PRO A 80 10.30 -18.82 -51.72
N LEU A 81 11.56 -19.28 -51.76
CA LEU A 81 12.45 -19.26 -50.60
C LEU A 81 12.86 -17.84 -50.20
N ARG A 82 13.06 -16.94 -51.17
CA ARG A 82 13.34 -15.52 -50.92
C ARG A 82 12.17 -14.83 -50.25
N GLU A 83 10.95 -15.05 -50.77
CA GLU A 83 9.73 -14.50 -50.17
C GLU A 83 9.49 -15.06 -48.76
N ALA A 84 9.75 -16.36 -48.54
CA ALA A 84 9.66 -16.97 -47.22
C ALA A 84 10.70 -16.38 -46.24
N SER A 85 11.92 -16.15 -46.71
CA SER A 85 12.99 -15.48 -45.94
C SER A 85 12.58 -14.07 -45.50
N GLU A 86 12.07 -13.25 -46.42
CA GLU A 86 11.62 -11.88 -46.10
C GLU A 86 10.46 -11.88 -45.09
N ARG A 87 9.49 -12.78 -45.25
CA ARG A 87 8.38 -12.92 -44.29
C ARG A 87 8.85 -13.39 -42.92
N ALA A 88 9.80 -14.33 -42.86
CA ALA A 88 10.41 -14.77 -41.61
C ALA A 88 11.11 -13.60 -40.89
N GLY A 89 11.80 -12.75 -41.64
CA GLY A 89 12.42 -11.53 -41.12
C GLY A 89 11.41 -10.51 -40.59
N ALA A 90 10.32 -10.28 -41.32
CA ALA A 90 9.25 -9.38 -40.89
C ALA A 90 8.59 -9.85 -39.58
N VAL A 91 8.36 -11.16 -39.42
CA VAL A 91 7.81 -11.75 -38.19
C VAL A 91 8.78 -11.63 -37.03
N ALA A 92 10.08 -11.90 -37.25
CA ALA A 92 11.12 -11.74 -36.24
C ALA A 92 11.21 -10.28 -35.75
N ALA A 93 11.24 -9.32 -36.69
CA ALA A 93 11.31 -7.89 -36.39
C ALA A 93 10.08 -7.40 -35.61
N ALA A 94 8.87 -7.78 -36.02
CA ALA A 94 7.63 -7.43 -35.30
C ALA A 94 7.63 -7.92 -33.84
N GLY A 95 8.25 -9.09 -33.56
CA GLY A 95 8.41 -9.60 -32.20
C GLY A 95 9.29 -8.73 -31.29
N THR A 96 10.25 -7.99 -31.86
CA THR A 96 11.14 -7.10 -31.09
C THR A 96 10.52 -5.74 -30.79
N GLU A 97 9.76 -5.18 -31.73
CA GLU A 97 9.10 -3.87 -31.56
C GLU A 97 8.04 -3.92 -30.43
N GLN A 98 7.42 -5.09 -30.23
CA GLN A 98 6.52 -5.33 -29.08
C GLN A 98 7.25 -5.55 -27.75
N HIS A 99 8.52 -5.97 -27.75
CA HIS A 99 9.27 -6.30 -26.53
C HIS A 99 9.43 -5.07 -25.62
N ASP A 100 9.89 -3.96 -26.20
CA ASP A 100 10.28 -2.76 -25.47
C ASP A 100 9.10 -2.01 -24.85
N ALA A 101 7.94 -2.06 -25.52
CA ALA A 101 6.68 -1.55 -24.98
C ALA A 101 6.14 -2.46 -23.87
N THR A 102 6.26 -3.78 -24.03
CA THR A 102 5.78 -4.77 -23.05
C THR A 102 6.55 -4.71 -21.74
N VAL A 103 7.89 -4.55 -21.78
CA VAL A 103 8.70 -4.41 -20.56
C VAL A 103 8.35 -3.11 -19.81
N ARG A 104 8.13 -2.00 -20.53
CA ARG A 104 7.67 -0.74 -19.92
C ARG A 104 6.29 -0.89 -19.27
N LEU A 105 5.35 -1.55 -19.94
CA LEU A 105 4.03 -1.86 -19.39
C LEU A 105 4.11 -2.78 -18.17
N ALA A 106 5.01 -3.78 -18.18
CA ALA A 106 5.25 -4.66 -17.04
C ALA A 106 5.60 -3.87 -15.77
N HIS A 107 6.54 -2.92 -15.90
CA HIS A 107 6.94 -2.07 -14.79
C HIS A 107 5.83 -1.12 -14.35
N LEU A 108 5.11 -0.50 -15.27
CA LEU A 108 3.97 0.40 -14.96
C LEU A 108 2.85 -0.34 -14.22
N VAL A 109 2.47 -1.53 -14.70
CA VAL A 109 1.43 -2.35 -14.08
C VAL A 109 1.88 -2.86 -12.72
N GLY A 110 3.10 -3.41 -12.63
CA GLY A 110 3.66 -3.90 -11.37
C GLY A 110 3.75 -2.80 -10.31
N ALA A 111 4.22 -1.61 -10.68
CA ALA A 111 4.28 -0.45 -9.80
C ALA A 111 2.89 0.06 -9.42
N GLY A 112 1.95 0.13 -10.38
CA GLY A 112 0.57 0.57 -10.14
C GLY A 112 -0.14 -0.32 -9.12
N VAL A 113 -0.04 -1.64 -9.25
CA VAL A 113 -0.61 -2.61 -8.30
C VAL A 113 -0.02 -2.38 -6.90
N ALA A 114 1.31 -2.23 -6.79
CA ALA A 114 1.95 -1.97 -5.50
C ALA A 114 1.45 -0.66 -4.87
N VAL A 115 1.35 0.42 -5.65
CA VAL A 115 0.88 1.73 -5.17
C VAL A 115 -0.57 1.64 -4.67
N VAL A 116 -1.47 1.01 -5.42
CA VAL A 116 -2.88 0.88 -5.02
C VAL A 116 -3.01 0.15 -3.68
N LEU A 117 -2.28 -0.95 -3.51
CA LEU A 117 -2.30 -1.71 -2.27
C LEU A 117 -1.74 -0.90 -1.09
N VAL A 118 -0.63 -0.19 -1.28
CA VAL A 118 -0.03 0.67 -0.25
C VAL A 118 -0.98 1.81 0.13
N VAL A 119 -1.62 2.47 -0.83
CA VAL A 119 -2.58 3.55 -0.56
C VAL A 119 -3.79 3.03 0.21
N ALA A 120 -4.32 1.86 -0.16
CA ALA A 120 -5.42 1.24 0.58
C ALA A 120 -5.04 0.96 2.05
N LEU A 121 -3.84 0.41 2.28
CA LEU A 121 -3.30 0.18 3.64
C LEU A 121 -3.15 1.48 4.42
N LEU A 122 -2.63 2.54 3.79
CA LEU A 122 -2.49 3.85 4.40
C LEU A 122 -3.84 4.49 4.74
N LEU A 123 -4.86 4.33 3.89
CA LEU A 123 -6.21 4.85 4.16
C LEU A 123 -6.86 4.12 5.34
N VAL A 124 -6.74 2.80 5.40
CA VAL A 124 -7.21 2.00 6.54
C VAL A 124 -6.50 2.44 7.81
N TRP A 125 -5.17 2.55 7.77
CA TRP A 125 -4.37 3.03 8.89
C TRP A 125 -4.78 4.44 9.33
N LEU A 126 -4.99 5.36 8.39
CA LEU A 126 -5.37 6.74 8.65
C LEU A 126 -6.78 6.83 9.24
N HIS A 127 -7.71 6.01 8.77
CA HIS A 127 -9.07 5.94 9.33
C HIS A 127 -9.03 5.51 10.80
N PHE A 128 -8.31 4.43 11.12
CA PHE A 128 -8.18 3.95 12.50
C PHE A 128 -7.36 4.90 13.39
N ARG A 129 -6.35 5.58 12.84
CA ARG A 129 -5.48 6.51 13.57
C ARG A 129 -6.11 7.89 13.76
N GLY A 130 -6.87 8.37 12.78
CA GLY A 130 -7.51 9.68 12.77
C GLY A 130 -8.50 9.89 13.90
N GLY A 131 -9.23 8.84 14.30
CA GLY A 131 -10.15 8.89 15.45
C GLY A 131 -9.46 9.22 16.77
N PHE A 132 -8.23 8.73 16.98
CA PHE A 132 -7.46 8.98 18.19
C PHE A 132 -6.89 10.40 18.22
N VAL A 133 -6.29 10.85 17.11
CA VAL A 133 -5.69 12.19 17.03
C VAL A 133 -6.74 13.27 17.23
N ARG A 134 -7.93 13.12 16.64
CA ARG A 134 -9.06 14.06 16.82
C ARG A 134 -9.56 14.08 18.27
N SER A 135 -9.66 12.92 18.91
CA SER A 135 -10.13 12.82 20.30
C SER A 135 -9.12 13.43 21.28
N ALA A 136 -7.83 13.17 21.09
CA ALA A 136 -6.76 13.72 21.91
C ALA A 136 -6.62 15.25 21.75
N THR A 137 -6.70 15.77 20.52
CA THR A 137 -6.62 17.22 20.26
C THR A 137 -7.84 17.97 20.78
N ALA A 138 -9.05 17.45 20.61
CA ALA A 138 -10.25 18.04 21.19
C ALA A 138 -10.17 18.10 22.73
N THR A 139 -9.76 16.99 23.36
CA THR A 139 -9.61 16.89 24.83
C THR A 139 -8.53 17.84 25.36
N ALA A 140 -7.39 17.94 24.67
CA ALA A 140 -6.30 18.84 25.03
C ALA A 140 -6.70 20.32 24.88
N ARG A 141 -7.51 20.65 23.86
CA ARG A 141 -8.03 22.01 23.66
C ARG A 141 -9.06 22.39 24.73
N LEU A 142 -9.96 21.48 25.09
CA LEU A 142 -10.91 21.66 26.19
C LEU A 142 -10.20 21.87 27.54
N GLY A 143 -9.16 21.09 27.82
CA GLY A 143 -8.39 21.23 29.08
C GLY A 143 -7.62 22.54 29.23
N ARG A 144 -7.46 23.35 28.17
CA ARG A 144 -6.81 24.67 28.20
C ARG A 144 -7.81 25.82 28.37
N GLN A 145 -9.11 25.56 28.33
CA GLN A 145 -10.13 26.58 28.52
C GLN A 145 -10.33 26.89 30.02
N PRO A 146 -10.79 28.09 30.38
CA PRO A 146 -11.38 28.34 31.69
C PRO A 146 -12.48 27.31 31.96
N ALA A 147 -12.50 26.71 33.16
CA ALA A 147 -13.34 25.55 33.51
C ALA A 147 -13.07 24.25 32.72
N GLY A 148 -11.90 24.12 32.07
CA GLY A 148 -11.55 22.93 31.28
C GLY A 148 -11.59 21.61 32.06
N THR A 149 -11.23 21.63 33.35
CA THR A 149 -11.32 20.44 34.22
C THR A 149 -12.77 20.00 34.44
N GLU A 150 -13.69 20.94 34.65
CA GLU A 150 -15.11 20.66 34.86
C GLU A 150 -15.77 20.16 33.57
N LEU A 151 -15.46 20.78 32.43
CA LEU A 151 -15.96 20.33 31.12
C LEU A 151 -15.49 18.90 30.79
N LEU A 152 -14.24 18.57 31.12
CA LEU A 152 -13.71 17.21 30.97
C LEU A 152 -14.43 16.23 31.90
N ALA A 153 -14.75 16.64 33.12
CA ALA A 153 -15.48 15.80 34.06
C ALA A 153 -16.94 15.55 33.64
N VAL A 154 -17.65 16.55 33.10
CA VAL A 154 -19.00 16.38 32.52
C VAL A 154 -18.97 15.44 31.33
N ARG A 155 -17.96 15.58 30.46
CA ARG A 155 -17.76 14.69 29.32
C ARG A 155 -17.49 13.25 29.78
N ALA A 156 -16.71 13.07 30.85
CA ALA A 156 -16.50 11.76 31.45
C ALA A 156 -17.82 11.13 31.89
N LEU A 157 -18.65 11.88 32.63
CA LEU A 157 -19.97 11.42 33.12
C LEU A 157 -20.92 10.97 31.99
N THR A 158 -20.87 11.61 30.83
CA THR A 158 -21.81 11.36 29.72
C THR A 158 -21.32 10.32 28.72
N THR A 159 -20.00 10.12 28.60
CA THR A 159 -19.43 9.30 27.52
C THR A 159 -18.66 8.08 28.03
N ARG A 160 -18.41 7.97 29.35
CA ARG A 160 -17.53 6.92 29.92
C ARG A 160 -18.27 6.01 30.90
N PRO A 161 -18.47 4.72 30.56
CA PRO A 161 -19.06 3.77 31.49
C PRO A 161 -18.16 3.50 32.72
N GLU A 162 -16.86 3.76 32.61
CA GLU A 162 -15.89 3.53 33.69
C GLU A 162 -16.08 4.46 34.90
N VAL A 163 -16.91 5.50 34.78
CA VAL A 163 -17.27 6.40 35.89
C VAL A 163 -17.93 5.63 37.05
N THR A 164 -18.62 4.54 36.75
CA THR A 164 -19.19 3.62 37.76
C THR A 164 -18.15 3.08 38.75
N ARG A 165 -16.87 3.01 38.35
CA ARG A 165 -15.77 2.55 39.21
C ARG A 165 -15.36 3.55 40.29
N LEU A 166 -15.80 4.81 40.19
CA LEU A 166 -15.54 5.84 41.20
C LEU A 166 -16.49 5.75 42.39
N GLY A 167 -17.47 4.86 42.37
CA GLY A 167 -18.44 4.63 43.45
C GLY A 167 -19.86 5.06 43.09
N ALA A 168 -20.85 4.47 43.76
CA ALA A 168 -22.27 4.71 43.49
C ALA A 168 -22.72 6.16 43.79
N ASP A 169 -22.00 6.86 44.66
CA ASP A 169 -22.25 8.25 45.06
C ASP A 169 -21.50 9.28 44.20
N VAL A 170 -20.84 8.86 43.12
CA VAL A 170 -20.05 9.75 42.24
C VAL A 170 -20.86 10.93 41.70
N VAL A 171 -22.13 10.71 41.35
CA VAL A 171 -23.04 11.76 40.85
C VAL A 171 -23.36 12.77 41.94
N GLU A 172 -23.48 12.31 43.18
CA GLU A 172 -23.82 13.15 44.32
C GLU A 172 -22.62 13.98 44.78
N ARG A 173 -21.42 13.39 44.81
CA ARG A 173 -20.18 14.14 45.06
C ARG A 173 -19.90 15.16 43.96
N TRP A 174 -20.16 14.82 42.70
CA TRP A 174 -20.08 15.75 41.58
C TRP A 174 -21.05 16.94 41.75
N ARG A 175 -22.33 16.68 42.08
CA ARG A 175 -23.32 17.75 42.31
C ARG A 175 -22.95 18.68 43.46
N ARG A 176 -22.29 18.15 44.50
CA ARG A 176 -21.76 18.95 45.62
C ARG A 176 -20.48 19.72 45.27
N GLY A 177 -19.97 19.61 44.05
CA GLY A 177 -18.77 20.29 43.61
C GLY A 177 -17.49 19.77 44.28
N ASP A 178 -17.47 18.51 44.74
CA ASP A 178 -16.28 17.93 45.39
C ASP A 178 -15.06 18.02 44.45
N PRO A 179 -14.03 18.81 44.81
CA PRO A 179 -12.87 19.02 43.96
C PRO A 179 -12.11 17.73 43.64
N ALA A 180 -12.14 16.73 44.54
CA ALA A 180 -11.50 15.45 44.31
C ALA A 180 -12.23 14.62 43.25
N THR A 181 -13.56 14.56 43.33
CA THR A 181 -14.40 13.87 42.33
C THR A 181 -14.30 14.54 40.95
N VAL A 182 -14.32 15.88 40.88
CA VAL A 182 -14.15 16.65 39.64
C VAL A 182 -12.81 16.31 38.97
N ARG A 183 -11.71 16.29 39.73
CA ARG A 183 -10.38 15.93 39.22
C ARG A 183 -10.31 14.48 38.76
N ALA A 184 -10.86 13.54 39.54
CA ALA A 184 -10.86 12.13 39.19
C ALA A 184 -11.62 11.84 37.88
N LEU A 185 -12.74 12.50 37.66
CA LEU A 185 -13.52 12.43 36.42
C LEU A 185 -12.77 13.05 35.23
N ALA A 186 -12.17 14.23 35.42
CA ALA A 186 -11.37 14.89 34.38
C ALA A 186 -10.16 14.04 33.97
N ASP A 187 -9.49 13.40 34.93
CA ASP A 187 -8.38 12.50 34.67
C ASP A 187 -8.82 11.20 33.98
N LEU A 188 -10.04 10.73 34.26
CA LEU A 188 -10.63 9.59 33.56
C LEU A 188 -10.81 9.90 32.07
N GLU A 189 -11.34 11.09 31.72
CA GLU A 189 -11.46 11.54 30.33
C GLU A 189 -10.09 11.77 29.67
N ARG A 190 -9.13 12.37 30.39
CA ARG A 190 -7.76 12.57 29.88
C ARG A 190 -7.08 11.23 29.55
N ARG A 191 -7.13 10.26 30.46
CA ARG A 191 -6.59 8.91 30.23
C ARG A 191 -7.29 8.19 29.10
N ALA A 192 -8.62 8.31 28.99
CA ALA A 192 -9.39 7.71 27.89
C ALA A 192 -9.01 8.29 26.52
N SER A 193 -8.61 9.56 26.48
CA SER A 193 -8.11 10.26 25.28
C SER A 193 -6.59 10.18 25.10
N GLY A 194 -5.88 9.41 25.93
CA GLY A 194 -4.43 9.20 25.83
C GLY A 194 -3.55 10.38 26.29
N LEU A 195 -4.10 11.29 27.09
CA LEU A 195 -3.36 12.40 27.70
C LEU A 195 -2.88 12.03 29.12
N PRO A 196 -1.78 12.65 29.60
CA PRO A 196 -1.34 12.50 30.99
C PRO A 196 -2.40 13.05 31.96
N SER A 197 -2.48 12.49 33.17
CA SER A 197 -3.26 13.08 34.26
C SER A 197 -2.78 14.51 34.54
N GLY A 198 -3.70 15.42 34.87
CA GLY A 198 -3.35 16.81 35.17
C GLY A 198 -2.45 16.87 36.42
N VAL A 199 -1.32 17.57 36.34
CA VAL A 199 -0.43 17.80 37.49
C VAL A 199 -1.16 18.63 38.54
N GLN A 200 -1.03 18.24 39.82
CA GLN A 200 -1.39 19.01 41.00
C GLN A 200 -0.67 20.36 40.98
N ALA A 201 -1.41 21.45 40.79
CA ALA A 201 -0.97 22.75 41.26
C ALA A 201 -1.44 22.84 42.72
N ASP A 202 -0.50 22.69 43.64
CA ASP A 202 -0.65 23.10 45.05
C ASP A 202 -0.86 24.62 45.14
#